data_AF-A0A0F8ZDY8-F1
#
_entry.id   AF-A0A0F8ZDY8-F1
#
_cell.length_a   1.000
_cell.length_b   1.000
_cell.length_c   1.000
_cell.angle_alpha   90.00
_cell.angle_beta   90.00
_cell.angle_gamma   90.00
#
_symmetry.space_group_name_H-M   'P 1'
#
loop_
_entity.id
_entity.type
_entity.pdbx_description
1 polymer ?
#
loop_
_entity_poly.entity_id
_entity_poly.type
_entity_poly.pdbx_seq_one_letter_code
_entity_poly.pdbx_strand_id
1 'polypeptide(L)'
;MTILKVKSKRTTPTSERKLVGVFMPQQVCSYLSLFALTKEITKAVILREMIGKWYEQKSQEVPGSILIAKLADKVLHEWKLAKLTRPEGTLSAFKNELTENLRSKGIDESIIDSVMSHLNLNNEKNEETTIS
;
A
#
# COMPACT_ATOMS: atom_id res chain seq x y z
N MET A 1 -16.89 19.62 -36.48
CA MET A 1 -15.92 20.30 -35.58
C MET A 1 -15.66 19.40 -34.38
N THR A 2 -14.48 18.76 -34.29
CA THR A 2 -14.09 17.97 -33.10
C THR A 2 -13.43 18.89 -32.08
N ILE A 3 -14.22 19.48 -31.18
CA ILE A 3 -13.75 20.43 -30.15
C ILE A 3 -12.95 19.71 -29.04
N LEU A 4 -13.01 18.37 -28.94
CA LEU A 4 -12.49 17.62 -27.80
C LEU A 4 -11.36 16.65 -28.16
N LYS A 5 -10.36 17.08 -28.93
CA LYS A 5 -9.17 16.23 -29.17
C LYS A 5 -8.12 16.49 -28.09
N VAL A 6 -8.31 15.89 -26.91
CA VAL A 6 -7.32 15.94 -25.82
C VAL A 6 -6.02 15.27 -26.30
N LYS A 7 -4.95 16.06 -26.43
CA LYS A 7 -3.64 15.57 -26.89
C LYS A 7 -2.97 14.78 -25.76
N SER A 8 -3.08 13.46 -25.78
CA SER A 8 -2.31 12.60 -24.88
C SER A 8 -0.91 12.35 -25.46
N LYS A 9 0.08 13.16 -25.06
CA LYS A 9 1.50 12.84 -25.28
C LYS A 9 1.93 11.79 -24.24
N ARG A 10 1.95 10.51 -24.63
CA ARG A 10 2.57 9.45 -23.83
C ARG A 10 4.05 9.35 -24.19
N THR A 11 4.89 10.02 -23.41
CA THR A 11 6.35 9.85 -23.45
C THR A 11 6.83 9.72 -22.01
N THR A 12 7.01 8.51 -21.52
CA THR A 12 7.84 8.20 -20.34
C THR A 12 8.06 6.69 -20.27
N PRO A 13 9.28 6.22 -19.95
CA PRO A 13 9.58 4.80 -19.82
C PRO A 13 8.73 4.18 -18.72
N THR A 14 8.18 3.01 -19.01
CA THR A 14 7.16 2.28 -18.23
C THR A 14 7.69 1.62 -16.95
N SER A 15 9.00 1.66 -16.69
CA SER A 15 9.65 0.87 -15.63
C SER A 15 9.30 1.27 -14.19
N GLU A 16 8.74 2.46 -13.95
CA GLU A 16 8.49 2.98 -12.59
C GLU A 16 7.01 3.25 -12.27
N ARG A 17 6.06 2.79 -13.09
CA ARG A 17 4.64 3.12 -12.90
C ARG A 17 3.76 1.87 -12.86
N LYS A 18 3.05 1.70 -11.73
CA LYS A 18 1.98 0.69 -11.58
C LYS A 18 0.62 1.31 -11.95
N LEU A 19 -0.22 0.56 -12.68
CA LEU A 19 -1.60 0.95 -12.96
C LEU A 19 -2.46 0.69 -11.72
N VAL A 20 -3.17 1.71 -11.26
CA VAL A 20 -4.11 1.60 -10.13
C VAL A 20 -5.52 1.89 -10.64
N GLY A 21 -6.42 0.91 -10.52
CA GLY A 21 -7.83 1.03 -10.87
C GLY A 21 -8.69 1.07 -9.62
N VAL A 22 -9.72 1.93 -9.60
CA VAL A 22 -10.63 2.09 -8.46
C VAL A 22 -12.06 2.21 -8.97
N PHE A 23 -12.99 1.53 -8.31
CA PHE A 23 -14.42 1.76 -8.52
C PHE A 23 -14.84 3.07 -7.85
N MET A 24 -15.45 3.96 -8.62
CA MET A 24 -15.91 5.25 -8.14
C MET A 24 -17.41 5.42 -8.36
N PRO A 25 -18.13 6.14 -7.47
CA PRO A 25 -19.52 6.47 -7.69
C PRO A 25 -19.71 7.21 -9.03
N GLN A 26 -20.78 6.86 -9.74
CA GLN A 26 -21.05 7.41 -11.08
C GLN A 26 -21.08 8.95 -11.09
N GLN A 27 -21.64 9.56 -10.05
CA GLN A 27 -21.73 11.01 -9.90
C GLN A 27 -20.34 11.67 -9.89
N VAL A 28 -19.37 11.06 -9.20
CA VAL A 28 -17.98 11.55 -9.14
C VAL A 28 -17.32 11.42 -10.51
N CYS A 29 -17.53 10.30 -11.21
CA CYS A 29 -17.01 10.10 -12.57
C CYS A 29 -17.55 11.11 -13.58
N SER A 30 -18.84 11.45 -13.49
CA SER A 30 -19.47 12.47 -14.33
C SER A 30 -18.89 13.84 -14.06
N TYR A 31 -18.77 14.23 -12.79
CA TYR A 31 -18.15 15.50 -12.40
C TYR A 31 -16.69 15.61 -12.87
N LEU A 32 -15.88 14.58 -12.61
CA LEU A 32 -14.48 14.53 -13.05
C LEU A 32 -14.35 14.64 -14.57
N SER A 33 -15.27 14.05 -15.32
CA SER A 33 -15.27 14.14 -16.78
C SER A 33 -15.57 15.56 -17.24
N LEU A 34 -16.56 16.24 -16.65
CA LEU A 34 -16.86 17.65 -16.96
C LEU A 34 -15.67 18.56 -16.61
N PHE A 35 -15.09 18.40 -15.42
CA PHE A 35 -13.94 19.19 -14.99
C PHE A 35 -12.71 18.96 -15.88
N ALA A 36 -12.44 17.70 -16.26
CA ALA A 36 -11.36 17.35 -17.17
C ALA A 36 -11.53 18.03 -18.54
N LEU A 37 -12.76 18.06 -19.06
CA LEU A 37 -13.08 18.72 -20.34
C LEU A 37 -12.89 20.23 -20.27
N THR A 38 -13.37 20.88 -19.20
CA THR A 38 -13.23 22.35 -19.05
C THR A 38 -11.79 22.81 -18.85
N LYS A 39 -10.94 21.94 -18.31
CA LYS A 39 -9.50 22.20 -18.09
C LYS A 39 -8.60 21.64 -19.19
N GLU A 40 -9.17 20.98 -20.21
CA GLU A 40 -8.44 20.30 -21.29
C GLU A 40 -7.40 19.27 -20.80
N ILE A 41 -7.62 18.68 -19.63
CA ILE A 41 -6.74 17.66 -19.03
C ILE A 41 -7.44 16.30 -18.98
N THR A 42 -6.68 15.24 -18.68
CA THR A 42 -7.28 13.91 -18.50
C THR A 42 -7.67 13.67 -17.05
N LYS A 43 -8.69 12.83 -16.81
CA LYS A 43 -9.06 12.36 -15.47
C LYS A 43 -7.87 11.77 -14.70
N ALA A 44 -6.98 11.06 -15.41
CA ALA A 44 -5.79 10.46 -14.83
C ALA A 44 -4.78 11.51 -14.31
N VAL A 45 -4.69 12.69 -14.94
CA VAL A 45 -3.83 13.78 -14.47
C VAL A 45 -4.38 14.33 -13.16
N ILE A 46 -5.69 14.61 -13.10
CA ILE A 46 -6.36 15.10 -11.88
C ILE A 46 -6.13 14.13 -10.72
N LEU A 47 -6.43 12.84 -10.92
CA LEU A 47 -6.26 11.82 -9.89
C LEU A 47 -4.79 11.70 -9.45
N ARG A 48 -3.85 11.75 -10.39
CA ARG A 48 -2.42 11.67 -10.07
C ARG A 48 -1.96 12.84 -9.23
N GLU A 49 -2.38 14.06 -9.54
CA GLU A 49 -2.05 15.24 -8.75
C GLU A 49 -2.66 15.19 -7.35
N MET A 50 -3.92 14.76 -7.23
CA MET A 50 -4.57 14.58 -5.94
C MET A 50 -3.85 13.55 -5.07
N ILE A 51 -3.53 12.38 -5.64
CA ILE A 51 -2.81 11.31 -4.93
C ILE A 51 -1.38 11.75 -4.58
N GLY A 52 -0.69 12.45 -5.50
CA GLY A 52 0.65 12.98 -5.28
C GLY A 52 0.70 13.97 -4.12
N LYS A 53 -0.22 14.95 -4.10
CA LYS A 53 -0.33 15.91 -2.99
C LYS A 53 -0.64 15.22 -1.66
N TRP A 54 -1.56 14.27 -1.68
CA TRP A 54 -1.87 13.48 -0.50
C TRP A 54 -0.66 12.70 0.02
N TYR A 55 0.12 12.08 -0.89
CA TYR A 55 1.34 11.36 -0.53
C TYR A 55 2.41 12.29 0.05
N GLU A 56 2.66 13.44 -0.56
CA GLU A 56 3.62 14.44 -0.06
C GLU A 56 3.28 14.89 1.36
N GLN A 57 2.00 15.15 1.63
CA GLN A 57 1.52 15.51 2.96
C GLN A 57 1.70 14.36 3.97
N LYS A 58 1.27 13.15 3.61
CA LYS A 58 1.26 12.01 4.54
C LYS A 58 2.62 11.37 4.75
N SER A 59 3.50 11.40 3.77
CA SER A 59 4.87 10.87 3.90
C SER A 59 5.72 11.68 4.89
N GLN A 60 5.44 12.97 5.06
CA GLN A 60 6.07 13.81 6.08
C GLN A 60 5.52 13.54 7.49
N GLU A 61 4.20 13.39 7.61
CA GLU A 61 3.56 13.11 8.91
C GLU A 61 3.86 11.70 9.41
N VAL A 62 3.82 10.71 8.52
CA VAL A 62 4.01 9.29 8.82
C VAL A 62 4.93 8.68 7.76
N PRO A 63 6.26 8.69 8.01
CA PRO A 63 7.22 8.03 7.13
C PRO A 63 6.89 6.55 6.91
N GLY A 64 7.29 6.02 5.75
CA GLY A 64 7.05 4.63 5.38
C GLY A 64 7.60 3.63 6.40
N SER A 65 8.72 3.93 7.06
CA SER A 65 9.27 3.11 8.15
C SER A 65 8.32 2.97 9.34
N ILE A 66 7.59 4.02 9.70
CA ILE A 66 6.56 3.98 10.76
C ILE A 66 5.37 3.11 10.32
N LEU A 67 4.98 3.17 9.04
CA LEU A 67 3.92 2.31 8.51
C LEU A 67 4.33 0.84 8.53
N ILE A 68 5.58 0.53 8.19
CA ILE A 68 6.15 -0.83 8.26
C ILE A 68 6.17 -1.33 9.70
N ALA A 69 6.64 -0.53 10.65
CA ALA A 69 6.65 -0.89 12.07
C ALA A 69 5.24 -1.16 12.60
N LYS A 70 4.29 -0.25 12.33
CA LYS A 70 2.87 -0.43 12.70
C LYS A 70 2.24 -1.68 12.08
N LEU A 71 2.60 -1.98 10.84
CA LEU A 71 2.14 -3.20 10.17
C LEU A 71 2.71 -4.44 10.86
N ALA A 72 4.02 -4.45 11.16
CA ALA A 72 4.66 -5.55 11.87
C ALA A 72 4.05 -5.78 13.27
N ASP A 73 3.78 -4.72 14.02
CA ASP A 73 3.15 -4.80 15.34
C ASP A 73 1.74 -5.38 15.25
N LYS A 74 0.95 -4.93 14.27
CA LYS A 74 -0.40 -5.45 14.02
C LYS A 74 -0.37 -6.94 13.66
N VAL A 75 0.54 -7.33 12.78
CA VAL A 75 0.74 -8.72 12.38
C VAL A 75 1.15 -9.58 13.57
N LEU A 76 2.05 -9.10 14.43
CA LEU A 76 2.49 -9.82 15.62
C LEU A 76 1.33 -10.01 16.61
N HIS A 77 0.49 -9.00 16.77
CA HIS A 77 -0.72 -9.11 17.58
C HIS A 77 -1.70 -10.15 17.01
N GLU A 78 -1.93 -10.13 15.70
CA GLU A 78 -2.74 -11.14 15.01
C GLU A 78 -2.15 -12.55 15.18
N TRP A 79 -0.83 -12.70 15.11
CA TRP A 79 -0.15 -13.97 15.41
C TRP A 79 -0.40 -14.46 16.82
N LYS A 80 -0.26 -13.58 17.83
CA LYS A 80 -0.51 -13.94 19.24
C LYS A 80 -1.95 -14.43 19.45
N LEU A 81 -2.93 -13.77 18.85
CA LEU A 81 -4.33 -14.21 18.87
C LEU A 81 -4.54 -15.55 18.13
N ALA A 82 -3.91 -15.72 16.98
CA ALA A 82 -3.95 -16.97 16.22
C ALA A 82 -3.34 -18.14 17.02
N LYS A 83 -2.25 -17.90 17.76
CA LYS A 83 -1.60 -18.93 18.58
C LYS A 83 -2.47 -19.41 19.74
N LEU A 84 -3.28 -18.52 20.33
CA LEU A 84 -4.26 -18.87 21.36
C LEU A 84 -5.38 -19.78 20.82
N THR A 85 -5.79 -19.57 19.57
CA THR A 85 -6.88 -20.35 18.93
C THR A 85 -6.38 -21.60 18.23
N ARG A 86 -5.13 -21.62 17.76
CA ARG A 86 -4.47 -22.73 17.06
C ARG A 86 -3.05 -22.92 17.60
N PRO A 87 -2.89 -23.61 18.74
CA PRO A 87 -1.60 -23.75 19.41
C PRO A 87 -0.56 -24.54 18.60
N GLU A 88 -0.99 -25.35 17.62
CA GLU A 88 -0.09 -26.15 16.78
C GLU A 88 0.53 -25.37 15.61
N GLY A 89 0.02 -24.17 15.31
CA GLY A 89 0.57 -23.33 14.25
C GLY A 89 2.01 -22.91 14.57
N THR A 90 2.90 -22.96 13.56
CA THR A 90 4.28 -22.45 13.69
C THR A 90 4.38 -21.01 13.18
N LEU A 91 5.26 -20.22 13.79
CA LEU A 91 5.50 -18.84 13.35
C LEU A 91 6.03 -18.80 11.91
N SER A 92 6.77 -19.83 11.49
CA SER A 92 7.25 -19.97 10.12
C SER A 92 6.11 -20.14 9.12
N ALA A 93 5.12 -21.00 9.40
CA ALA A 93 3.95 -21.16 8.53
C ALA A 93 3.15 -19.86 8.42
N PHE A 94 2.96 -19.15 9.53
CA PHE A 94 2.28 -17.85 9.55
C PHE A 94 3.03 -16.78 8.74
N LYS A 95 4.36 -16.70 8.87
CA LYS A 95 5.19 -15.78 8.07
C LYS A 95 5.09 -16.08 6.58
N ASN A 96 5.07 -17.35 6.18
CA ASN A 96 4.92 -17.73 4.78
C ASN A 96 3.56 -17.30 4.21
N GLU A 97 2.48 -17.57 4.94
CA GLU A 97 1.13 -17.12 4.56
C GLU A 97 1.05 -15.59 4.46
N LEU A 98 1.67 -14.87 5.41
CA LEU A 98 1.74 -13.42 5.37
C LEU A 98 2.52 -12.92 4.13
N THR A 99 3.67 -13.51 3.83
CA THR A 99 4.47 -13.16 2.64
C THR A 99 3.65 -13.31 1.37
N GLU A 100 2.97 -14.44 1.19
CA GLU A 100 2.11 -14.68 0.03
C GLU A 100 0.96 -13.68 -0.05
N ASN A 101 0.34 -13.35 1.09
CA ASN A 101 -0.71 -12.34 1.17
C ASN A 101 -0.23 -10.92 0.84
N LEU A 102 1.00 -10.56 1.20
CA LEU A 102 1.57 -9.25 0.85
C LEU A 102 1.94 -9.20 -0.63
N ARG A 103 2.52 -10.28 -1.17
CA ARG A 103 2.84 -10.39 -2.61
C ARG A 103 1.59 -10.33 -3.48
N SER A 104 0.52 -11.03 -3.12
CA SER A 104 -0.75 -11.00 -3.87
C SER A 104 -1.40 -9.61 -3.91
N LYS A 105 -1.09 -8.77 -2.91
CA LYS A 105 -1.51 -7.36 -2.87
C LYS A 105 -0.59 -6.40 -3.63
N GLY A 106 0.45 -6.92 -4.28
CA GLY A 106 1.37 -6.14 -5.13
C GLY A 106 2.37 -5.28 -4.35
N ILE A 107 2.62 -5.61 -3.08
CA ILE A 107 3.65 -4.97 -2.25
C ILE A 107 5.02 -5.43 -2.73
N ASP A 108 5.94 -4.48 -2.85
CA ASP A 108 7.30 -4.75 -3.33
C ASP A 108 8.12 -5.55 -2.31
N GLU A 109 8.97 -6.46 -2.82
CA GLU A 109 9.69 -7.44 -2.00
C GLU A 109 10.57 -6.78 -0.92
N SER A 110 11.18 -5.62 -1.20
CA SER A 110 11.98 -4.88 -0.24
C SER A 110 11.19 -4.42 1.01
N ILE A 111 9.90 -4.12 0.84
CA ILE A 111 9.00 -3.76 1.94
C ILE A 111 8.62 -5.02 2.72
N ILE A 112 8.37 -6.14 2.02
CA ILE A 112 8.09 -7.42 2.65
C ILE A 112 9.26 -7.86 3.52
N ASP A 113 10.49 -7.79 3.00
CA ASP A 113 11.72 -8.10 3.73
C ASP A 113 11.88 -7.22 4.98
N SER A 114 11.54 -5.94 4.87
CA SER A 114 11.55 -5.00 6.00
C SER A 114 10.54 -5.41 7.08
N VAL A 115 9.32 -5.79 6.70
CA VAL A 115 8.29 -6.27 7.64
C VAL A 115 8.74 -7.56 8.33
N MET A 116 9.29 -8.52 7.58
CA MET A 116 9.78 -9.79 8.14
C MET A 116 10.95 -9.59 9.11
N SER A 117 11.84 -8.65 8.79
CA SER A 117 12.96 -8.29 9.68
C SER A 117 12.46 -7.70 11.00
N HIS A 118 11.47 -6.79 10.95
CA HIS A 118 10.84 -6.24 12.16
C HIS A 118 10.13 -7.32 13.00
N LEU A 119 9.51 -8.31 12.38
CA LEU A 119 8.87 -9.43 13.09
C LEU A 119 9.88 -10.33 13.81
N ASN A 120 11.08 -10.51 13.27
CA ASN A 120 12.15 -11.27 13.94
C ASN A 120 12.64 -10.53 15.19
N LEU A 121 12.97 -9.25 15.04
CA LEU A 121 13.47 -8.40 16.15
C LEU A 121 12.47 -8.28 17.31
N ASN A 122 11.17 -8.19 17.00
CA ASN A 122 10.14 -8.09 18.02
C ASN A 122 9.87 -9.44 18.72
N ASN A 123 10.22 -10.58 18.11
CA ASN A 123 10.08 -11.88 18.76
C ASN A 123 11.22 -12.11 19.76
N GLU A 124 12.46 -11.80 19.39
CA GLU A 124 13.65 -11.93 20.26
C GLU A 124 13.51 -11.12 21.56
N LYS A 125 13.01 -9.88 21.48
CA LYS A 125 12.79 -9.02 22.66
C LYS A 125 11.73 -9.55 23.65
N ASN A 126 10.78 -10.34 23.17
CA ASN A 126 9.72 -10.91 24.03
C ASN A 126 10.20 -12.19 24.75
N GLU A 127 11.18 -12.90 24.19
CA GLU A 127 11.79 -14.08 24.83
C GLU A 127 12.72 -13.67 25.99
N GLU A 128 13.35 -12.50 25.92
CA GLU A 128 14.18 -11.95 27.01
C GLU A 128 13.36 -11.50 28.24
N THR A 129 12.09 -11.14 28.09
CA THR A 129 11.25 -10.64 29.19
C THR A 129 10.53 -11.73 29.99
N THR A 130 10.64 -13.00 29.59
CA THR A 130 10.00 -14.14 30.28
C THR A 130 10.96 -14.90 31.22
N ILE A 131 12.23 -14.48 31.32
CA ILE A 131 13.27 -15.11 32.15
C ILE A 131 13.83 -14.13 33.20
N SER A 132 12.99 -13.29 33.81
CA SER A 132 13.36 -12.48 34.99
C SER A 132 12.32 -12.58 36.09
#